data_AF-A0A355AYX8-F1
#
_entry.id   AF-A0A355AYX8-F1
#
_cell.length_a   1.000
_cell.length_b   1.000
_cell.length_c   1.000
_cell.angle_alpha   90.00
_cell.angle_beta   90.00
_cell.angle_gamma   90.00
#
_symmetry.space_group_name_H-M   'P 1'
#
loop_
_entity.id
_entity.type
_entity.pdbx_description
1 polymer ?
#
loop_
_entity_poly.entity_id
_entity_poly.type
_entity_poly.pdbx_seq_one_letter_code
_entity_poly.pdbx_strand_id
1 'polypeptide(L)'
;MPAGGEHPVGEAAKSPLRVDFARRLKLDFRGATITSDAGLLAFRELDERLGLSRMAAERLADGRLGKNIQHQIVALFRQSVFGRLAGYEDVNDAERLRLDPAMRALLGHREAMRHRPARWPASRPRCLPPRRT
;
A
#
# COMPACT_ATOMS: atom_id res chain seq x y z
N MET A 1 -13.87 -20.15 45.39
CA MET A 1 -14.30 -19.68 44.06
C MET A 1 -14.74 -18.23 44.17
N PRO A 2 -14.02 -17.24 43.62
CA PRO A 2 -14.64 -15.94 43.36
C PRO A 2 -14.93 -15.73 41.87
N ALA A 3 -16.22 -15.53 41.61
CA ALA A 3 -16.85 -14.48 40.81
C ALA A 3 -16.12 -13.92 39.58
N GLY A 4 -16.78 -14.06 38.43
CA GLY A 4 -16.39 -13.52 37.13
C GLY A 4 -16.23 -12.00 37.12
N GLY A 5 -15.11 -11.56 36.54
CA GLY A 5 -14.87 -10.17 36.20
C GLY A 5 -15.63 -9.81 34.93
N GLU A 6 -16.53 -8.84 35.03
CA GLU A 6 -17.10 -8.14 33.90
C GLU A 6 -15.99 -7.35 33.20
N HIS A 7 -15.68 -7.72 31.95
CA HIS A 7 -14.81 -6.91 31.10
C HIS A 7 -15.66 -5.77 30.50
N PRO A 8 -15.37 -4.49 30.81
CA PRO A 8 -16.06 -3.40 30.14
C PRO A 8 -15.59 -3.34 28.69
N VAL A 9 -16.40 -3.87 27.78
CA VAL A 9 -16.24 -3.68 26.34
C VAL A 9 -16.55 -2.21 26.01
N GLY A 10 -15.49 -1.42 25.93
CA GLY A 10 -15.13 -0.82 24.66
C GLY A 10 -15.88 0.41 24.16
N GLU A 11 -16.70 1.10 24.97
CA GLU A 11 -17.21 2.42 24.56
C GLU A 11 -16.68 3.54 25.47
N ALA A 12 -15.43 3.92 25.23
CA ALA A 12 -14.95 5.22 25.68
C ALA A 12 -15.61 6.28 24.79
N ALA A 13 -16.33 7.24 25.38
CA ALA A 13 -16.94 8.39 24.71
C ALA A 13 -15.86 9.21 23.96
N LYS A 14 -15.55 8.80 22.74
CA LYS A 14 -14.58 9.44 21.86
C LYS A 14 -15.34 10.19 20.78
N SER A 15 -14.89 11.41 20.50
CA SER A 15 -15.34 12.18 19.33
C SER A 15 -15.38 11.28 18.08
N PRO A 16 -16.40 11.43 17.21
CA PRO A 16 -16.53 10.56 16.04
C PRO A 16 -15.24 10.59 15.22
N LEU A 17 -14.73 9.40 14.87
CA LEU A 17 -13.53 9.24 14.05
C LEU A 17 -13.78 9.91 12.70
N ARG A 18 -13.19 11.09 12.49
CA ARG A 18 -13.19 11.75 11.19
C ARG A 18 -12.02 11.19 10.38
N VAL A 19 -12.24 10.96 9.09
CA VAL A 19 -11.25 10.51 8.12
C VAL A 19 -11.00 11.67 7.14
N ASP A 20 -9.72 11.98 6.86
CA ASP A 20 -9.30 13.19 6.12
C ASP A 20 -8.90 12.87 4.68
N PHE A 21 -9.19 11.64 4.20
CA PHE A 21 -8.87 11.05 2.89
C PHE A 21 -7.95 11.91 2.04
N ALA A 22 -6.72 11.44 1.79
CA ALA A 22 -5.72 12.19 1.02
C ALA A 22 -6.32 12.92 -0.20
N ARG A 23 -6.48 14.25 -0.12
CA ARG A 23 -7.16 15.09 -1.13
C ARG A 23 -6.53 15.05 -2.52
N ARG A 24 -5.32 14.49 -2.63
CA ARG A 24 -4.59 14.30 -3.89
C ARG A 24 -4.92 12.98 -4.57
N LEU A 25 -5.70 12.11 -3.94
CA LEU A 25 -6.16 10.87 -4.52
C LEU A 25 -7.30 11.17 -5.49
N LYS A 26 -7.01 11.05 -6.79
CA LYS A 26 -7.97 11.25 -7.86
C LYS A 26 -8.26 9.90 -8.52
N LEU A 27 -9.54 9.54 -8.58
CA LEU A 27 -10.00 8.41 -9.37
C LEU A 27 -10.17 8.89 -10.81
N ASP A 28 -9.50 8.25 -11.75
CA ASP A 28 -9.61 8.53 -13.18
C ASP A 28 -9.75 7.21 -13.94
N PHE A 29 -10.85 7.03 -14.66
CA PHE A 29 -11.15 5.82 -15.43
C PHE A 29 -10.69 5.97 -16.88
N ARG A 30 -9.46 6.44 -17.06
CA ARG A 30 -8.77 6.40 -18.36
C ARG A 30 -8.04 5.06 -18.39
N GLY A 31 -7.99 4.35 -19.52
CA GLY A 31 -7.42 2.99 -19.64
C GLY A 31 -5.93 2.81 -19.27
N ALA A 32 -5.34 3.76 -18.53
CA ALA A 32 -4.10 3.64 -17.80
C ALA A 32 -4.35 2.91 -16.47
N THR A 33 -3.77 1.71 -16.34
CA THR A 33 -3.64 0.90 -15.11
C THR A 33 -4.80 1.00 -14.11
N ILE A 34 -5.80 0.14 -14.28
CA ILE A 34 -6.91 -0.04 -13.34
C ILE A 34 -6.48 -1.02 -12.24
N THR A 35 -6.86 -0.75 -11.00
CA THR A 35 -6.58 -1.60 -9.83
C THR A 35 -7.88 -2.10 -9.21
N SER A 36 -7.92 -3.39 -8.84
CA SER A 36 -9.00 -3.99 -8.05
C SER A 36 -8.93 -3.61 -6.58
N ASP A 37 -7.77 -3.16 -6.12
CA ASP A 37 -7.43 -3.07 -4.69
C ASP A 37 -7.69 -1.66 -4.13
N ALA A 38 -8.37 -0.80 -4.90
CA ALA A 38 -8.69 0.57 -4.50
C ALA A 38 -9.48 0.65 -3.18
N GLY A 39 -10.26 -0.38 -2.84
CA GLY A 39 -10.99 -0.46 -1.57
C GLY A 39 -10.09 -0.40 -0.33
N LEU A 40 -8.83 -0.81 -0.45
CA LEU A 40 -7.85 -0.77 0.64
C LEU A 40 -7.50 0.65 1.10
N LEU A 41 -7.79 1.67 0.28
CA LEU A 41 -7.55 3.07 0.63
C LEU A 41 -8.38 3.52 1.85
N ALA A 42 -9.57 2.95 2.04
CA ALA A 42 -10.37 3.21 3.24
C ALA A 42 -9.70 2.64 4.51
N PHE A 43 -9.16 1.42 4.42
CA PHE A 43 -8.42 0.78 5.51
C PHE A 43 -7.14 1.55 5.84
N ARG A 44 -6.43 2.07 4.84
CA ARG A 44 -5.28 2.94 5.06
C ARG A 44 -5.68 4.22 5.77
N GLU A 45 -6.76 4.88 5.38
CA GLU A 45 -7.19 6.11 6.04
C GLU A 45 -7.55 5.85 7.51
N LEU A 46 -8.20 4.72 7.80
CA LEU A 46 -8.44 4.26 9.17
C LEU A 46 -7.12 4.02 9.94
N ASP A 47 -6.18 3.29 9.32
CA ASP A 47 -4.85 3.03 9.89
C ASP A 47 -4.07 4.32 10.20
N GLU A 48 -4.10 5.32 9.30
CA GLU A 48 -3.42 6.61 9.50
C GLU A 48 -4.07 7.42 10.63
N ARG A 49 -5.41 7.34 10.78
CA ARG A 49 -6.11 8.03 11.87
C ARG A 49 -5.88 7.40 13.23
N LEU A 50 -5.80 6.07 13.28
CA LEU A 50 -5.59 5.33 14.52
C LEU A 50 -4.10 5.13 14.83
N GLY A 51 -3.21 5.30 13.85
CA GLY A 51 -1.77 5.10 13.99
C GLY A 51 -1.34 3.63 14.15
N LEU A 52 -2.18 2.66 13.79
CA LEU A 52 -1.99 1.24 14.13
C LEU A 52 -0.68 0.69 13.57
N SER A 53 -0.41 0.91 12.28
CA SER A 53 0.82 0.43 11.64
C SER A 53 2.08 1.07 12.21
N ARG A 54 2.00 2.34 12.65
CA ARG A 54 3.13 3.01 13.30
C ARG A 54 3.39 2.40 14.67
N MET A 55 2.34 2.24 15.48
CA MET A 55 2.43 1.62 16.80
C MET A 55 2.97 0.18 16.72
N ALA A 56 2.53 -0.60 15.74
CA ALA A 56 3.05 -1.94 15.51
C ALA A 56 4.52 -1.91 15.05
N ALA A 57 4.87 -1.01 14.13
CA ALA A 57 6.23 -0.87 13.63
C ALA A 57 7.24 -0.45 14.72
N GLU A 58 6.84 0.34 15.72
CA GLU A 58 7.67 0.69 16.87
C GLU A 58 8.07 -0.53 17.73
N ARG A 59 7.32 -1.63 17.63
CA ARG A 59 7.60 -2.90 18.33
C ARG A 59 8.37 -3.90 17.47
N LEU A 60 8.60 -3.58 16.20
CA LEU A 60 9.29 -4.44 15.24
C LEU A 60 10.70 -3.89 15.01
N ALA A 61 11.70 -4.74 15.22
CA ALA A 61 13.10 -4.42 14.94
C ALA A 61 13.63 -5.38 13.87
N ASP A 62 14.30 -4.83 12.85
CA ASP A 62 15.05 -5.61 11.87
C ASP A 62 16.53 -5.55 12.24
N GLY A 63 17.04 -6.66 12.81
CA GLY A 63 18.43 -6.78 13.24
C GLY A 63 19.41 -7.11 12.12
N ARG A 64 18.96 -7.16 10.86
CA ARG A 64 19.82 -7.53 9.73
C ARG A 64 20.75 -6.37 9.37
N LEU A 65 22.03 -6.56 9.70
CA LEU A 65 23.12 -5.67 9.32
C LEU A 65 23.75 -6.18 8.02
N GLY A 66 23.46 -5.52 6.90
CA GLY A 66 23.96 -5.93 5.59
C GLY A 66 23.96 -4.79 4.57
N LYS A 67 24.54 -5.06 3.39
CA LYS A 67 24.63 -4.08 2.27
C LYS A 67 23.34 -3.96 1.45
N ASN A 68 22.29 -4.69 1.83
CA ASN A 68 21.00 -4.67 1.11
C ASN A 68 20.24 -3.37 1.41
N ILE A 69 19.31 -3.04 0.51
CA ILE A 69 18.41 -1.91 0.69
C ILE A 69 17.64 -2.10 2.01
N GLN A 70 17.73 -1.08 2.87
CA GLN A 70 17.00 -1.04 4.13
C GLN A 70 15.62 -0.43 3.87
N HIS A 71 14.57 -1.22 4.09
CA HIS A 71 13.19 -0.78 3.93
C HIS A 71 12.64 -0.26 5.25
N GLN A 72 11.74 0.72 5.20
CA GLN A 72 11.05 1.17 6.40
C GLN A 72 10.15 0.06 6.96
N ILE A 73 10.30 -0.25 8.25
CA ILE A 73 9.52 -1.31 8.92
C ILE A 73 8.01 -1.08 8.78
N VAL A 74 7.56 0.17 8.88
CA VAL A 74 6.15 0.51 8.68
C VAL A 74 5.66 0.18 7.27
N ALA A 75 6.50 0.36 6.24
CA ALA A 75 6.14 0.03 4.87
C ALA A 75 6.06 -1.49 4.66
N LEU A 76 7.02 -2.25 5.20
CA LEU A 76 6.99 -3.71 5.17
C LEU A 76 5.77 -4.27 5.92
N PHE A 77 5.47 -3.71 7.09
CA PHE A 77 4.31 -4.10 7.89
C PHE A 77 3.00 -3.84 7.14
N ARG A 78 2.83 -2.63 6.60
CA ARG A 78 1.67 -2.27 5.77
C ARG A 78 1.54 -3.17 4.54
N GLN A 79 2.64 -3.47 3.85
CA GLN A 79 2.63 -4.38 2.70
C GLN A 79 2.11 -5.77 3.09
N SER A 80 2.54 -6.30 4.23
CA SER A 80 2.10 -7.61 4.72
C SER A 80 0.62 -7.63 5.13
N VAL A 81 0.15 -6.58 5.81
CA VAL A 81 -1.24 -6.48 6.28
C VAL A 81 -2.20 -6.24 5.12
N PHE A 82 -1.93 -5.25 4.28
CA PHE A 82 -2.80 -4.92 3.16
C PHE A 82 -2.77 -5.98 2.05
N GLY A 83 -1.64 -6.66 1.85
CA GLY A 83 -1.57 -7.83 0.96
C GLY A 83 -2.53 -8.93 1.40
N ARG A 84 -2.51 -9.31 2.68
CA ARG A 84 -3.46 -10.30 3.23
C ARG A 84 -4.91 -9.84 3.13
N LEU A 85 -5.21 -8.58 3.42
CA LEU A 85 -6.56 -8.02 3.24
C LEU A 85 -7.04 -8.08 1.79
N ALA A 86 -6.13 -8.07 0.82
CA ALA A 86 -6.41 -8.18 -0.60
C ALA A 86 -6.43 -9.63 -1.11
N GLY A 87 -6.12 -10.62 -0.27
CA GLY A 87 -6.01 -12.04 -0.65
C GLY A 87 -4.62 -12.47 -1.13
N TYR A 88 -3.59 -11.63 -0.99
CA TYR A 88 -2.19 -11.93 -1.32
C TYR A 88 -1.42 -12.38 -0.07
N GLU A 89 -1.61 -13.63 0.34
CA GLU A 89 -1.13 -14.12 1.63
C GLU A 89 0.34 -14.59 1.62
N ASP A 90 0.84 -15.06 0.47
CA ASP A 90 2.13 -15.75 0.33
C ASP A 90 3.31 -14.85 -0.08
N VAL A 91 3.05 -13.53 -0.27
CA VAL A 91 4.05 -12.51 -0.61
C VAL A 91 4.70 -12.69 -2.00
N ASN A 92 4.36 -13.72 -2.79
CA ASN A 92 4.97 -13.93 -4.11
C ASN A 92 4.63 -12.81 -5.11
N ASP A 93 3.51 -12.12 -4.88
CA ASP A 93 3.00 -11.04 -5.71
C ASP A 93 3.57 -9.68 -5.38
N ALA A 94 4.41 -9.57 -4.34
CA ALA A 94 5.00 -8.33 -3.87
C ALA A 94 5.66 -7.51 -5.01
N GLU A 95 6.39 -8.19 -5.90
CA GLU A 95 7.09 -7.56 -7.02
C GLU A 95 6.14 -7.01 -8.09
N ARG A 96 4.99 -7.68 -8.30
CA ARG A 96 3.93 -7.19 -9.19
C ARG A 96 3.18 -6.02 -8.54
N LEU A 97 2.81 -6.18 -7.27
CA LEU A 97 2.01 -5.22 -6.50
C LEU A 97 2.76 -3.92 -6.21
N ARG A 98 4.10 -3.91 -6.22
CA ARG A 98 4.86 -2.64 -6.10
C ARG A 98 4.55 -1.64 -7.24
N LEU A 99 4.03 -2.12 -8.37
CA LEU A 99 3.63 -1.30 -9.51
C LEU A 99 2.16 -0.90 -9.45
N ASP A 100 1.36 -1.55 -8.62
CA ASP A 100 -0.06 -1.26 -8.46
C ASP A 100 -0.26 0.13 -7.81
N PRO A 101 -1.09 1.02 -8.41
CA PRO A 101 -1.25 2.37 -7.92
C PRO A 101 -1.92 2.46 -6.54
N ALA A 102 -2.84 1.56 -6.21
CA ALA A 102 -3.45 1.51 -4.89
C ALA A 102 -2.42 1.04 -3.86
N MET A 103 -1.75 -0.08 -4.09
CA MET A 103 -0.75 -0.64 -3.18
C MET A 103 0.37 0.37 -2.88
N ARG A 104 0.86 1.10 -3.89
CA ARG A 104 1.83 2.18 -3.70
C ARG A 104 1.32 3.32 -2.82
N ALA A 105 0.04 3.65 -2.95
CA ALA A 105 -0.57 4.66 -2.09
C ALA A 105 -0.64 4.17 -0.64
N LEU A 106 -0.96 2.89 -0.39
CA LEU A 106 -1.05 2.32 0.96
C LEU A 106 0.27 2.42 1.74
N LEU A 107 1.39 2.19 1.07
CA LEU A 107 2.72 2.21 1.71
C LEU A 107 3.21 3.62 2.10
N GLY A 108 2.41 4.67 1.86
CA GLY A 108 2.69 5.99 2.40
C GLY A 108 3.78 6.78 1.68
N HIS A 109 4.25 6.32 0.52
CA HIS A 109 5.08 7.15 -0.36
C HIS A 109 4.21 8.31 -0.91
N ARG A 110 4.14 9.42 -0.18
CA ARG A 110 3.57 10.69 -0.70
C ARG A 110 4.22 11.11 -2.03
N GLU A 111 5.43 10.61 -2.30
CA GLU A 111 6.16 10.76 -3.56
C GLU A 111 5.77 9.74 -4.64
N ALA A 112 5.28 8.55 -4.29
CA ALA A 112 4.79 7.57 -5.28
C ALA A 112 3.52 8.06 -5.98
N MET A 113 2.78 8.99 -5.36
CA MET A 113 1.69 9.72 -5.99
C MET A 113 2.16 10.78 -6.99
N ARG A 114 3.48 11.05 -7.10
CA ARG A 114 4.09 11.75 -8.23
C ARG A 114 4.32 10.76 -9.38
N HIS A 115 3.28 10.09 -9.86
CA HIS A 115 3.43 9.40 -11.13
C HIS A 115 3.35 10.41 -12.27
N ARG A 116 4.52 10.84 -12.74
CA ARG A 116 4.72 11.14 -14.16
C ARG A 116 4.72 9.78 -14.86
N PRO A 117 3.93 9.55 -15.94
CA PRO A 117 3.97 8.25 -16.61
C PRO A 117 5.42 7.99 -17.02
N ALA A 118 5.93 6.80 -16.70
CA ALA A 118 7.16 6.36 -17.30
C ALA A 118 6.92 6.36 -18.81
N ARG A 119 7.58 7.26 -19.53
CA ARG A 119 7.62 7.23 -20.98
C ARG A 119 8.35 5.94 -21.32
N TRP A 120 7.61 4.89 -21.65
CA TRP A 120 8.18 3.76 -22.36
C TRP A 120 8.93 4.36 -23.56
N PRO A 121 10.24 4.10 -23.74
CA PRO A 121 10.89 4.50 -24.97
C PRO A 121 10.14 3.77 -26.08
N ALA A 122 9.47 4.53 -26.94
CA ALA A 122 8.86 4.00 -28.15
C ALA A 122 9.98 3.55 -29.10
N SER A 123 10.71 2.50 -28.76
CA SER A 123 11.43 1.69 -29.72
C SER A 123 10.37 0.88 -30.47
N ARG A 124 9.76 1.52 -31.47
CA ARG A 124 9.13 0.79 -32.56
C ARG A 124 10.16 -0.19 -33.12
N PRO A 125 9.88 -1.50 -33.25
CA PRO A 125 10.74 -2.34 -34.08
C PRO A 125 10.70 -1.75 -35.48
N ARG A 126 11.86 -1.34 -35.99
CA ARG A 126 12.00 -0.80 -37.33
C ARG A 126 11.79 -1.98 -38.29
N CYS A 127 10.57 -2.14 -38.82
CA CYS A 127 10.34 -3.01 -39.96
C CYS A 127 11.26 -2.57 -41.10
N LEU A 128 12.24 -3.39 -41.44
CA LEU A 128 13.09 -3.17 -42.61
C LEU A 128 12.21 -3.39 -43.86
N PRO A 129 12.20 -2.48 -44.85
CA PRO A 129 11.49 -2.75 -46.09
C PRO A 129 12.09 -3.98 -46.80
N PRO A 130 11.27 -4.77 -47.53
CA PRO A 130 11.76 -5.93 -48.24
C PRO A 130 12.76 -5.51 -49.32
N ARG A 131 13.91 -6.19 -49.36
CA ARG A 131 14.92 -6.02 -50.42
C ARG A 131 14.27 -6.48 -51.73
N ARG A 132 14.11 -5.55 -52.67
CA ARG A 132 13.84 -5.90 -54.07
C ARG A 132 15.12 -6.53 -54.63
N THR A 133 15.00 -7.76 -55.10
CA THR A 133 15.91 -8.35 -56.10
C THR A 133 15.65 -7.73 -57.46
#